data_AF-A0A423KNF5-F1
#
_entry.id   AF-A0A423KNF5-F1
#
_cell.length_a   1.000
_cell.length_b   1.000
_cell.length_c   1.000
_cell.angle_alpha   90.00
_cell.angle_beta   90.00
_cell.angle_gamma   90.00
#
_symmetry.space_group_name_H-M   'P 1'
#
loop_
_entity.id
_entity.type
_entity.pdbx_description
1 polymer ?
#
loop_
_entity_poly.entity_id
_entity_poly.type
_entity_poly.pdbx_seq_one_letter_code
_entity_poly.pdbx_strand_id
1 'polypeptide(L)'
;MTKVAVETVDWVYRPGFKYSKAAVLLLNLCKKGEYTGDLFSISQPETTENVMSVLDAINTRWGRGTLRLASVPTDPDWACAGR
;
A
#
# COMPACT_ATOMS: atom_id res chain seq x y z
N MET A 1 5.59 -13.40 -8.99
CA MET A 1 4.57 -12.70 -9.80
C MET A 1 4.92 -11.23 -10.04
N THR A 2 5.43 -10.49 -9.04
CA THR A 2 5.77 -9.06 -9.17
C THR A 2 6.84 -8.75 -10.22
N LYS A 3 7.89 -9.58 -10.36
CA LYS A 3 8.97 -9.37 -11.36
C LYS A 3 8.45 -9.28 -12.80
N VAL A 4 7.63 -10.25 -13.21
CA VAL A 4 7.07 -10.30 -14.58
C VAL A 4 6.14 -9.10 -14.85
N ALA A 5 5.39 -8.67 -13.83
CA ALA A 5 4.54 -7.50 -13.95
C ALA A 5 5.36 -6.22 -14.18
N VAL A 6 6.47 -6.05 -13.45
CA VAL A 6 7.38 -4.90 -13.62
C VAL A 6 8.03 -4.93 -15.01
N GLU A 7 8.56 -6.08 -15.44
CA GLU A 7 9.17 -6.24 -16.77
C GLU A 7 8.19 -5.93 -17.91
N THR A 8 6.93 -6.31 -17.76
CA THR A 8 5.88 -6.03 -18.76
C THR A 8 5.57 -4.54 -18.84
N VAL A 9 5.56 -3.83 -17.71
CA VAL A 9 5.33 -2.38 -17.69
C VAL A 9 6.46 -1.65 -18.41
N ASP A 10 7.72 -2.05 -18.20
CA ASP A 10 8.87 -1.46 -18.90
C ASP A 10 8.78 -1.64 -20.42
N TRP A 11 8.26 -2.78 -20.88
CA TRP A 11 8.06 -3.05 -22.31
C TRP A 11 6.92 -2.23 -22.94
N VAL A 12 5.85 -1.98 -22.21
CA VAL A 12 4.66 -1.27 -22.72
C VAL A 12 4.79 0.25 -22.56
N TYR A 13 5.67 0.71 -21.68
CA TYR A 13 5.94 2.12 -21.46
C TYR A 13 6.59 2.79 -22.69
N ARG A 14 6.02 3.92 -23.10
CA ARG A 14 6.50 4.74 -24.22
C ARG A 14 6.66 6.19 -23.76
N PRO A 15 7.86 6.77 -23.88
CA PRO A 15 8.09 8.16 -23.50
C PRO A 15 7.21 9.11 -24.34
N GLY A 16 6.74 10.20 -23.71
CA GLY A 16 5.92 11.22 -24.36
C GLY A 16 4.40 10.97 -24.34
N PHE A 17 3.95 9.79 -23.88
CA PHE A 17 2.52 9.51 -23.71
C PHE A 17 2.07 9.80 -22.27
N LYS A 18 0.87 10.36 -22.13
CA LYS A 18 0.23 10.55 -20.82
C LYS A 18 -0.47 9.24 -20.43
N TYR A 19 0.13 8.49 -19.52
CA TYR A 19 -0.50 7.31 -18.93
C TYR A 19 -1.44 7.75 -17.79
N SER A 20 -2.67 7.27 -17.81
CA SER A 20 -3.60 7.49 -16.69
C SER A 20 -3.22 6.57 -15.53
N LYS A 21 -3.18 7.12 -14.31
CA LYS A 21 -2.97 6.32 -13.11
C LYS A 21 -4.20 5.44 -12.90
N ALA A 22 -4.02 4.12 -12.97
CA ALA A 22 -5.05 3.20 -12.52
C ALA A 22 -5.17 3.31 -11.00
N ALA A 23 -6.29 3.86 -10.52
CA ALA A 23 -6.59 3.88 -9.10
C ALA A 23 -7.17 2.52 -8.70
N VAL A 24 -6.63 1.90 -7.66
CA VAL A 24 -7.29 0.77 -7.00
C VAL A 24 -8.34 1.35 -6.07
N LEU A 25 -9.61 1.23 -6.46
CA LEU A 25 -10.72 1.63 -5.61
C LEU A 25 -11.09 0.46 -4.70
N LEU A 26 -10.79 0.59 -3.41
CA LEU A 26 -11.21 -0.38 -2.41
C LEU A 26 -12.68 -0.12 -2.06
N LEU A 27 -13.57 -0.80 -2.78
CA LEU A 27 -14.99 -0.82 -2.48
C LEU A 27 -15.24 -1.79 -1.31
N ASN A 28 -16.03 -1.36 -0.32
CA ASN A 28 -16.39 -2.15 0.87
C ASN A 28 -15.25 -2.39 1.86
N LEU A 29 -14.52 -1.33 2.23
CA LEU A 29 -13.70 -1.37 3.45
C LEU A 29 -14.63 -1.55 4.66
N CYS A 30 -14.61 -2.73 5.26
CA CYS A 30 -15.34 -3.05 6.49
C CYS A 30 -14.37 -3.02 7.67
N LYS A 31 -14.85 -2.67 8.87
CA LYS A 31 -14.04 -2.81 10.07
C LYS A 31 -13.87 -4.30 10.39
N LYS A 32 -12.78 -4.62 11.09
CA LYS A 32 -12.54 -5.97 11.61
C LYS A 32 -13.74 -6.40 12.48
N GLY A 33 -14.29 -7.58 12.20
CA GLY A 33 -15.45 -8.13 12.90
C GLY A 33 -16.82 -7.78 12.29
N GLU A 34 -16.88 -6.86 11.33
CA GLU A 34 -18.13 -6.53 10.61
C GLU A 34 -18.42 -7.48 9.43
N TYR A 35 -17.53 -8.44 9.17
CA TYR A 35 -17.67 -9.44 8.13
C TYR A 35 -17.31 -10.82 8.66
N THR A 36 -18.15 -11.82 8.38
CA THR A 36 -17.83 -13.22 8.66
C THR A 36 -16.82 -13.69 7.63
N GLY A 37 -15.61 -14.00 8.09
CA GLY A 37 -14.57 -14.56 7.21
C GLY A 37 -15.04 -15.85 6.55
N ASP A 38 -14.63 -16.04 5.29
CA ASP A 38 -14.77 -17.34 4.65
C ASP A 38 -13.91 -18.38 5.37
N LEU A 39 -14.40 -19.63 5.46
CA LEU A 39 -13.78 -20.71 6.23
C LEU A 39 -12.35 -21.03 5.80
N PHE A 40 -11.98 -20.66 4.57
CA PHE A 40 -10.66 -20.90 3.98
C PHE A 40 -9.85 -19.63 3.80
N SER A 41 -10.37 -18.48 4.23
CA SER A 41 -9.65 -17.22 4.14
C SER A 41 -8.50 -17.18 5.15
N ILE A 42 -7.30 -16.90 4.65
CA ILE A 42 -6.14 -16.65 5.50
C ILE A 42 -6.39 -15.33 6.24
N SER A 43 -6.70 -15.43 7.53
CA SER A 43 -6.84 -14.25 8.38
C SER A 43 -5.47 -13.62 8.62
N GLN A 44 -5.42 -12.30 8.72
CA GLN A 44 -4.19 -11.62 9.11
C GLN A 44 -3.82 -11.99 10.55
N PRO A 45 -2.54 -12.30 10.84
CA PRO A 45 -2.10 -12.58 12.20
C PRO A 45 -2.31 -11.37 13.10
N GLU A 46 -2.72 -11.60 14.36
CA GLU A 46 -2.87 -10.57 15.38
C GLU A 46 -1.59 -9.75 15.60
N THR A 47 -0.42 -10.41 15.48
CA THR A 47 0.88 -9.74 15.57
C THR A 47 1.02 -8.58 14.57
N THR A 48 0.44 -8.71 13.38
CA THR A 48 0.48 -7.66 12.36
C THR A 48 -0.27 -6.41 12.82
N GLU A 49 -1.38 -6.57 13.54
CA GLU A 49 -2.17 -5.45 14.07
C GLU A 49 -1.40 -4.68 15.15
N ASN A 50 -0.75 -5.41 16.06
CA ASN A 50 0.07 -4.80 17.09
C ASN A 50 1.21 -3.98 16.48
N VAL A 51 1.88 -4.52 15.46
CA VAL A 51 2.94 -3.80 14.75
C VAL A 51 2.41 -2.55 14.04
N MET A 52 1.28 -2.64 13.35
CA MET A 52 0.67 -1.49 12.67
C MET A 52 0.23 -0.42 13.67
N SER A 53 -0.34 -0.82 14.81
CA SER A 53 -0.74 0.11 15.89
C SER A 53 0.45 0.89 16.45
N VAL A 54 1.58 0.23 16.70
CA VAL A 54 2.81 0.90 17.16
C VAL A 54 3.34 1.86 16.10
N LEU A 55 3.36 1.44 14.83
CA LEU A 55 3.80 2.28 13.72
C LEU A 55 2.93 3.54 13.59
N ASP A 56 1.61 3.39 13.69
CA ASP A 56 0.65 4.50 13.65
C ASP A 56 0.77 5.43 14.86
N ALA A 57 0.99 4.88 16.06
CA ALA A 57 1.19 5.67 17.27
C ALA A 57 2.45 6.56 17.16
N ILE A 58 3.54 6.02 16.63
CA ILE A 58 4.78 6.77 16.41
C ILE A 58 4.57 7.84 15.33
N ASN A 59 3.94 7.50 14.21
CA ASN A 59 3.63 8.46 13.14
C ASN A 59 2.68 9.57 13.61
N THR A 60 1.74 9.26 14.50
CA THR A 60 0.83 10.28 15.07
C THR A 60 1.57 11.25 15.98
N ARG A 61 2.53 10.75 16.77
CA ARG A 61 3.28 11.56 17.73
C ARG A 61 4.37 12.43 17.09
N TRP A 62 5.08 11.91 16.09
CA TRP A 62 6.28 12.55 15.53
C TRP A 62 6.06 13.15 14.13
N GLY A 63 4.89 12.93 13.54
CA GLY A 63 4.53 13.43 12.22
C GLY A 63 4.35 12.32 11.19
N ARG A 64 3.46 12.56 10.23
CA ARG A 64 3.12 11.59 9.20
C ARG A 64 4.36 11.20 8.39
N GLY A 65 4.64 9.89 8.31
CA GLY A 65 5.78 9.36 7.56
C GLY A 65 7.09 9.29 8.33
N THR A 66 7.09 9.51 9.66
CA THR A 66 8.28 9.31 10.52
C THR A 66 8.79 7.86 10.42
N LEU A 67 7.87 6.89 10.47
CA LEU A 67 8.11 5.48 10.19
C LEU A 67 7.36 5.07 8.93
N ARG A 68 8.02 4.23 8.13
CA ARG A 68 7.47 3.61 6.93
C ARG A 68 8.06 2.22 6.75
N LEU A 69 7.41 1.43 5.90
CA LEU A 69 7.97 0.15 5.48
C LEU A 69 9.26 0.36 4.70
N ALA A 70 10.28 -0.46 4.98
CA ALA A 70 11.58 -0.38 4.30
C ALA A 70 11.50 -0.63 2.78
N SER A 71 10.43 -1.29 2.32
CA SER A 71 10.15 -1.48 0.90
C SER A 71 9.71 -0.20 0.17
N VAL A 72 9.31 0.84 0.92
CA VAL A 72 8.90 2.13 0.34
C VAL A 72 10.13 3.05 0.28
N PRO A 73 10.56 3.46 -0.93
CA PRO A 73 11.73 4.34 -1.07
C PRO A 73 11.46 5.72 -0.45
N THR A 74 12.56 6.43 -0.15
CA THR A 74 12.47 7.71 0.57
C THR A 74 11.71 8.78 -0.19
N ASP A 75 11.99 8.84 -1.49
CA ASP A 75 11.41 9.75 -2.45
C ASP A 75 10.98 8.93 -3.66
N PRO A 76 9.75 8.39 -3.68
CA PRO A 76 9.26 7.63 -4.80
C PRO A 76 8.89 8.56 -5.96
N ASP A 77 9.35 8.26 -7.19
CA ASP A 77 8.98 9.02 -8.39
C ASP A 77 7.45 9.09 -8.64
N TRP A 78 6.70 8.14 -8.09
CA TRP A 78 5.24 8.07 -8.16
C TRP A 78 4.53 8.74 -6.99
N ALA A 79 5.26 9.19 -5.96
CA ALA A 79 4.69 9.96 -4.87
C ALA A 79 4.30 11.33 -5.41
N CYS A 80 3.02 11.67 -5.30
CA CYS A 80 2.61 13.03 -5.56
C CYS A 80 3.23 13.92 -4.47
N ALA A 81 4.24 14.72 -4.82
CA ALA A 81 4.68 15.83 -3.99
C ALA A 81 3.49 16.78 -3.79
N GLY A 82 2.83 16.67 -2.65
CA GLY A 82 1.80 17.62 -2.25
C GLY A 82 2.42 19.00 -2.15
N ARG A 83 1.99 19.90 -3.03
CA ARG A 83 1.98 21.33 -2.75
C ARG A 83 0.59 21.69 -2.26
#